data_AF-A0A923QZD1-F1
#
_entry.id   AF-A0A923QZD1-F1
#
_cell.length_a   1.000
_cell.length_b   1.000
_cell.length_c   1.000
_cell.angle_alpha   90.00
_cell.angle_beta   90.00
_cell.angle_gamma   90.00
#
_symmetry.space_group_name_H-M   'P 1'
#
loop_
_entity.id
_entity.type
_entity.pdbx_description
1 polymer ?
#
loop_
_entity_poly.entity_id
_entity_poly.type
_entity_poly.pdbx_seq_one_letter_code
_entity_poly.pdbx_strand_id
1 'polypeptide(L)'
;MISALILSFVALFTFLALKPDPHAVPERFEAHEFAVFRSTFESLRAENAHARVAHLHTLSDVTEKSHLTPGMAEALAEFCEQVMTAVEEAPEVRAEAQAAYAVLESGLRGVRNNAARSPASR
;
A
#
# COMPACT_ATOMS: atom_id res chain seq x y z
N MET A 1 -8.94 52.95 9.55
CA MET A 1 -9.67 51.67 9.40
C MET A 1 -9.10 50.92 8.20
N ILE A 2 -7.97 50.22 8.36
CA ILE A 2 -7.35 49.35 7.33
C ILE A 2 -6.66 48.20 8.09
N SER A 3 -7.39 47.15 8.47
CA SER A 3 -6.80 45.96 9.14
C SER A 3 -7.74 44.75 9.06
N ALA A 4 -8.23 44.42 7.86
CA ALA A 4 -9.05 43.22 7.68
C ALA A 4 -8.92 42.56 6.29
N LEU A 5 -7.87 42.87 5.52
CA LEU A 5 -7.73 42.38 4.13
C LEU A 5 -6.50 41.49 3.86
N ILE A 6 -5.66 41.21 4.87
CA ILE A 6 -4.46 40.38 4.68
C ILE A 6 -4.66 38.94 5.17
N LEU A 7 -5.69 38.66 5.98
CA LEU A 7 -5.93 37.32 6.53
C LEU A 7 -6.66 36.36 5.58
N SER A 8 -7.21 36.83 4.46
CA SER A 8 -7.96 35.97 3.53
C SER A 8 -7.11 35.32 2.43
N PHE A 9 -5.85 35.74 2.24
CA PHE A 9 -4.98 35.16 1.20
C PHE A 9 -4.17 33.95 1.67
N VAL A 10 -3.95 33.80 2.98
CA VAL A 10 -3.14 32.69 3.52
C VAL A 10 -3.91 31.37 3.50
N ALA A 11 -5.25 31.40 3.64
CA ALA A 11 -6.08 30.20 3.62
C ALA A 11 -6.35 29.64 2.22
N LEU A 12 -6.20 30.45 1.15
CA LEU A 12 -6.36 29.96 -0.22
C LEU A 12 -5.06 29.34 -0.77
N PHE A 13 -3.90 29.79 -0.27
CA PHE A 13 -2.60 29.28 -0.74
C PHE A 13 -2.16 27.99 -0.05
N THR A 14 -2.69 27.67 1.13
CA THR A 14 -2.42 26.38 1.79
C THR A 14 -3.18 25.21 1.17
N PHE A 15 -4.25 25.47 0.42
CA PHE A 15 -5.02 24.42 -0.26
C PHE A 15 -4.43 24.00 -1.62
N LEU A 16 -3.45 24.74 -2.15
CA LEU A 16 -2.85 24.51 -3.47
C LEU A 16 -1.48 23.82 -3.44
N ALA A 17 -0.94 23.51 -2.25
CA ALA A 17 0.42 22.97 -2.10
C ALA A 17 0.49 21.46 -1.79
N LEU A 18 -0.63 20.77 -1.61
CA LEU A 18 -0.67 19.31 -1.46
C LEU A 18 -1.62 18.72 -2.50
N LYS A 19 -1.21 18.75 -3.77
CA LYS A 19 -1.51 17.58 -4.60
C LYS A 19 -0.60 16.48 -4.05
N PRO A 20 -1.12 15.42 -3.39
CA PRO A 20 -0.33 14.21 -3.29
C PRO A 20 -0.01 13.84 -4.74
N ASP A 21 1.28 13.82 -5.08
CA ASP A 21 1.70 13.34 -6.37
C ASP A 21 1.14 11.92 -6.49
N PRO A 22 0.17 11.65 -7.40
CA PRO A 22 -0.46 10.34 -7.48
C PRO A 22 0.53 9.25 -7.92
N HIS A 23 1.79 9.63 -8.19
CA HIS A 23 2.89 8.76 -8.59
C HIS A 23 4.07 8.75 -7.60
N ALA A 24 4.01 9.47 -6.47
CA ALA A 24 5.04 9.36 -5.45
C ALA A 24 4.82 8.09 -4.62
N VAL A 25 5.25 6.97 -5.17
CA VAL A 25 5.41 5.73 -4.40
C VAL A 25 6.44 6.02 -3.29
N PRO A 26 6.10 5.77 -2.02
CA PRO A 26 7.01 6.07 -0.93
C PRO A 26 8.30 5.25 -1.07
N GLU A 27 9.46 5.86 -0.82
CA GLU A 27 10.76 5.15 -0.91
C GLU A 27 10.81 3.90 0.00
N ARG A 28 10.07 3.94 1.11
CA ARG A 28 9.87 2.84 2.05
C ARG A 28 8.39 2.67 2.33
N PHE A 29 7.95 1.43 2.39
CA PHE A 29 6.60 1.09 2.81
C PHE A 29 6.68 0.43 4.20
N GLU A 30 6.27 1.16 5.22
CA GLU A 30 6.38 0.77 6.63
C GLU A 30 4.98 0.55 7.25
N ALA A 31 4.94 0.37 8.58
CA ALA A 31 3.72 -0.02 9.27
C ALA A 31 2.60 1.03 9.19
N HIS A 32 2.97 2.32 9.08
CA HIS A 32 1.99 3.39 8.95
C HIS A 32 1.31 3.35 7.58
N GLU A 33 2.08 3.18 6.50
CA GLU A 33 1.59 3.07 5.13
C GLU A 33 0.70 1.84 4.98
N PHE A 34 1.08 0.72 5.61
CA PHE A 34 0.23 -0.48 5.66
C PHE A 34 -1.09 -0.23 6.40
N ALA A 35 -1.06 0.47 7.53
CA ALA A 35 -2.27 0.81 8.28
C ALA A 35 -3.22 1.71 7.46
N VAL A 36 -2.67 2.72 6.77
CA VAL A 36 -3.45 3.59 5.86
C VAL A 36 -4.01 2.77 4.71
N PHE A 37 -3.19 1.93 4.07
CA PHE A 37 -3.59 1.05 2.99
C PHE A 37 -4.76 0.15 3.39
N ARG A 38 -4.66 -0.53 4.55
CA ARG A 38 -5.71 -1.40 5.06
C ARG A 38 -6.98 -0.63 5.37
N SER A 39 -6.87 0.52 6.03
CA SER A 39 -8.02 1.37 6.35
C SER A 39 -8.77 1.80 5.08
N THR A 40 -8.04 2.18 4.03
CA THR A 40 -8.64 2.53 2.74
C THR A 40 -9.34 1.33 2.10
N PHE A 41 -8.72 0.16 2.12
CA PHE A 41 -9.34 -1.06 1.58
C PHE A 41 -10.67 -1.39 2.28
N GLU A 42 -10.72 -1.31 3.61
CA GLU A 42 -11.96 -1.55 4.37
C GLU A 42 -13.04 -0.51 4.06
N SER A 43 -12.68 0.76 3.87
CA SER A 43 -13.64 1.78 3.42
C SER A 43 -14.23 1.43 2.05
N LEU A 44 -13.39 0.97 1.12
CA LEU A 44 -13.79 0.59 -0.25
C LEU A 44 -14.63 -0.70 -0.30
N ARG A 45 -14.67 -1.51 0.76
CA ARG A 45 -15.56 -2.68 0.84
C ARG A 45 -17.03 -2.29 0.73
N ALA A 46 -17.41 -1.16 1.30
CA ALA A 46 -18.79 -0.67 1.28
C ALA A 46 -19.21 -0.07 -0.08
N GLU A 47 -18.26 0.23 -0.97
CA GLU A 47 -18.51 1.01 -2.18
C GLU A 47 -18.59 0.15 -3.44
N ASN A 48 -17.48 -0.45 -3.88
CA ASN A 48 -17.40 -1.15 -5.18
C ASN A 48 -16.17 -2.07 -5.27
N ALA A 49 -16.34 -3.27 -5.83
CA ALA A 49 -15.25 -4.21 -6.11
C ALA A 49 -14.15 -3.64 -7.03
N HIS A 50 -14.51 -2.81 -8.02
CA HIS A 50 -13.53 -2.24 -8.95
C HIS A 50 -12.54 -1.29 -8.25
N ALA A 51 -13.01 -0.50 -7.29
CA ALA A 51 -12.15 0.38 -6.51
C ALA A 51 -11.21 -0.42 -5.61
N ARG A 52 -11.67 -1.56 -5.06
CA ARG A 52 -10.82 -2.48 -4.29
C ARG A 52 -9.75 -3.14 -5.14
N VAL A 53 -10.10 -3.58 -6.36
CA VAL A 53 -9.12 -4.12 -7.33
C VAL A 53 -8.06 -3.06 -7.64
N ALA A 54 -8.46 -1.84 -7.98
CA ALA A 54 -7.53 -0.75 -8.24
C ALA A 54 -6.63 -0.45 -7.02
N HIS A 55 -7.18 -0.52 -5.81
CA HIS A 55 -6.41 -0.33 -4.58
C HIS A 55 -5.42 -1.47 -4.34
N LEU A 56 -5.81 -2.74 -4.53
CA LEU A 56 -4.90 -3.89 -4.46
C LEU A 56 -3.79 -3.80 -5.52
N HIS A 57 -4.10 -3.29 -6.71
CA HIS A 57 -3.10 -3.10 -7.76
C HIS A 57 -1.95 -2.19 -7.32
N THR A 58 -2.22 -1.21 -6.45
CA THR A 58 -1.18 -0.34 -5.87
C THR A 58 -0.16 -1.11 -5.03
N LEU A 59 -0.51 -2.29 -4.49
CA LEU A 59 0.46 -3.15 -3.79
C LEU A 59 1.52 -3.67 -4.73
N SER A 60 1.16 -4.07 -5.94
CA SER A 60 2.13 -4.54 -6.94
C SER A 60 3.14 -3.43 -7.24
N ASP A 61 2.66 -2.21 -7.48
CA ASP A 61 3.50 -1.02 -7.67
C ASP A 61 4.42 -0.74 -6.47
N VAL A 62 3.88 -0.79 -5.25
CA VAL A 62 4.65 -0.60 -4.01
C VAL A 62 5.72 -1.68 -3.87
N THR A 63 5.39 -2.93 -4.17
CA THR A 63 6.30 -4.08 -4.04
C THR A 63 7.45 -4.00 -5.03
N GLU A 64 7.22 -3.45 -6.22
CA GLU A 64 8.24 -3.27 -7.24
C GLU A 64 9.13 -2.04 -7.02
N LYS A 65 8.56 -0.94 -6.50
CA LYS A 65 9.21 0.39 -6.47
C LYS A 65 9.69 0.82 -5.09
N SER A 66 9.19 0.22 -4.02
CA SER A 66 9.51 0.60 -2.63
C SER A 66 10.38 -0.43 -1.95
N HIS A 67 11.17 0.00 -0.98
CA HIS A 67 11.85 -0.94 -0.10
C HIS A 67 10.87 -1.51 0.95
N LEU A 68 10.61 -2.82 0.87
CA LEU A 68 9.84 -3.58 1.87
C LEU A 68 10.77 -4.31 2.82
N THR A 69 10.57 -4.14 4.12
CA THR A 69 11.22 -5.01 5.10
C THR A 69 10.60 -6.42 5.04
N PRO A 70 11.34 -7.48 5.41
CA PRO A 70 10.80 -8.85 5.39
C PRO A 70 9.51 -9.00 6.19
N GLY A 71 9.45 -8.41 7.40
CA GLY A 71 8.26 -8.44 8.23
C GLY A 71 7.07 -7.68 7.61
N MET A 72 7.32 -6.63 6.83
CA MET A 72 6.25 -5.92 6.11
C MET A 72 5.74 -6.73 4.92
N ALA A 73 6.65 -7.34 4.16
CA ALA A 73 6.25 -8.22 3.05
C ALA A 73 5.45 -9.43 3.56
N GLU A 74 5.78 -9.99 4.74
CA GLU A 74 4.99 -11.03 5.40
C GLU A 74 3.60 -10.51 5.81
N ALA A 75 3.52 -9.34 6.45
CA ALA A 75 2.23 -8.74 6.83
C ALA A 75 1.32 -8.44 5.63
N LEU A 76 1.90 -7.99 4.50
CA LEU A 76 1.17 -7.78 3.25
C LEU A 76 0.69 -9.10 2.64
N ALA A 77 1.51 -10.15 2.70
CA ALA A 77 1.13 -11.48 2.21
C ALA A 77 -0.03 -12.06 3.02
N GLU A 78 0.03 -11.96 4.36
CA GLU A 78 -1.07 -12.37 5.25
C GLU A 78 -2.36 -11.59 4.96
N PHE A 79 -2.25 -10.28 4.70
CA PHE A 79 -3.41 -9.48 4.31
C PHE A 79 -4.02 -9.97 2.99
N CYS A 80 -3.20 -10.24 1.97
CA CYS A 80 -3.71 -10.76 0.70
C CYS A 80 -4.38 -12.13 0.89
N GLU A 81 -3.84 -13.00 1.76
CA GLU A 81 -4.44 -14.29 2.10
C GLU A 81 -5.82 -14.15 2.75
N GLN A 82 -5.98 -13.19 3.66
CA GLN A 82 -7.28 -12.88 4.28
C GLN A 82 -8.29 -12.42 3.23
N VAL A 83 -7.88 -11.58 2.27
CA VAL A 83 -8.77 -11.12 1.19
C VAL A 83 -9.15 -12.27 0.25
N MET A 84 -8.21 -13.16 -0.11
CA MET A 84 -8.47 -14.32 -0.96
C MET A 84 -9.46 -15.32 -0.33
N THR A 85 -9.37 -15.50 0.99
CA THR A 85 -10.17 -16.51 1.72
C THR A 85 -11.50 -15.98 2.22
N ALA A 86 -11.71 -14.66 2.17
CA ALA A 86 -12.97 -14.04 2.55
C ALA A 86 -14.11 -14.47 1.60
N VAL A 87 -15.14 -15.09 2.17
CA VAL A 87 -16.30 -15.64 1.44
C VAL A 87 -17.08 -14.54 0.72
N GLU A 88 -17.19 -13.37 1.36
CA GLU A 88 -17.95 -12.21 0.86
C GLU A 88 -17.21 -11.44 -0.24
N GLU A 89 -15.95 -11.77 -0.54
CA GLU A 89 -15.19 -11.04 -1.55
C GLU A 89 -15.57 -11.43 -2.98
N ALA A 90 -15.63 -10.40 -3.81
CA ALA A 90 -15.89 -10.56 -5.23
C ALA A 90 -14.76 -11.37 -5.90
N PRO A 91 -15.07 -12.24 -6.88
CA PRO A 91 -14.07 -13.05 -7.56
C PRO A 91 -12.90 -12.24 -8.14
N GLU A 92 -13.17 -11.06 -8.71
CA GLU A 92 -12.13 -10.17 -9.25
C GLU A 92 -11.19 -9.62 -8.18
N VAL A 93 -11.70 -9.33 -6.97
CA VAL A 93 -10.89 -8.84 -5.85
C VAL A 93 -9.99 -9.97 -5.33
N ARG A 94 -10.51 -11.20 -5.25
CA ARG A 94 -9.72 -12.38 -4.88
C ARG A 94 -8.62 -12.67 -5.91
N ALA A 95 -8.92 -12.55 -7.20
CA ALA A 95 -7.94 -12.74 -8.26
C ALA A 95 -6.80 -11.72 -8.19
N GLU A 96 -7.12 -10.44 -7.94
CA GLU A 96 -6.09 -9.40 -7.77
C GLU A 96 -5.27 -9.61 -6.50
N ALA A 97 -5.90 -10.00 -5.39
CA ALA A 97 -5.20 -10.34 -4.15
C ALA A 97 -4.25 -11.54 -4.35
N GLN A 98 -4.64 -12.53 -5.15
CA GLN A 98 -3.78 -13.65 -5.52
C GLN A 98 -2.57 -13.21 -6.37
N ALA A 99 -2.78 -12.29 -7.31
CA ALA A 99 -1.70 -11.73 -8.12
C ALA A 99 -0.70 -10.97 -7.24
N ALA A 100 -1.19 -10.09 -6.36
CA ALA A 100 -0.35 -9.35 -5.41
C ALA A 100 0.42 -10.28 -4.46
N TYR A 101 -0.25 -11.32 -3.94
CA TYR A 101 0.38 -12.34 -3.09
C TYR A 101 1.54 -13.05 -3.82
N ALA A 102 1.35 -13.44 -5.08
CA ALA A 102 2.40 -14.12 -5.86
C ALA A 102 3.65 -13.25 -6.06
N VAL A 103 3.47 -11.93 -6.26
CA VAL A 103 4.58 -10.97 -6.36
C VAL A 103 5.34 -10.87 -5.03
N LEU A 104 4.61 -10.71 -3.92
CA LEU A 104 5.18 -10.64 -2.57
C LEU A 104 5.92 -11.93 -2.20
N GLU A 105 5.35 -13.09 -2.51
CA GLU A 105 5.94 -14.39 -2.20
C GLU A 105 7.23 -14.63 -2.99
N SER A 106 7.27 -14.24 -4.26
CA SER A 106 8.49 -14.30 -5.08
C SER A 106 9.61 -13.46 -4.47
N GLY A 107 9.29 -12.24 -4.03
CA GLY A 107 10.23 -11.36 -3.32
C GLY A 107 10.74 -11.97 -2.01
N LEU A 108 9.84 -12.51 -1.18
CA LEU A 108 10.16 -13.15 0.09
C LEU A 108 11.05 -14.40 -0.09
N ARG A 109 10.77 -15.25 -1.09
CA ARG A 109 11.62 -16.41 -1.40
C ARG A 109 13.04 -15.98 -1.79
N GLY A 110 13.19 -14.89 -2.55
CA GLY A 110 14.49 -14.31 -2.89
C GLY A 110 15.29 -13.90 -1.64
N VAL A 111 14.64 -13.22 -0.70
CA VAL A 111 15.25 -12.79 0.57
C VAL A 111 15.62 -13.99 1.45
N ARG A 112 14.72 -14.97 1.62
CA ARG A 112 14.95 -16.18 2.44
C ARG A 112 16.09 -17.02 1.88
N ASN A 113 16.17 -17.19 0.56
CA ASN A 113 17.26 -17.92 -0.11
C ASN A 113 18.61 -17.23 0.06
N ASN A 114 18.65 -15.89 0.03
CA ASN A 114 19.88 -15.14 0.27
C ASN A 114 20.33 -15.22 1.74
N ALA A 115 19.40 -15.16 2.69
CA ALA A 115 19.70 -15.34 4.11
C ALA A 115 20.27 -16.74 4.41
N ALA A 116 19.73 -17.79 3.77
CA ALA A 116 20.22 -19.16 3.93
C ALA A 116 21.61 -19.40 3.30
N ARG A 117 22.00 -18.62 2.26
CA ARG A 117 23.30 -18.71 1.59
C ARG A 117 24.43 -17.95 2.27
N SER A 118 24.12 -17.09 3.25
CA SER A 118 25.10 -16.46 4.14
C SER A 118 25.04 -17.06 5.55
N PRO A 119 25.27 -18.37 5.76
CA PRO A 119 25.51 -18.86 7.10
C PRO A 119 26.80 -18.21 7.58
N ALA A 120 26.68 -17.48 8.68
CA ALA A 120 27.73 -16.71 9.32
C ALA A 120 29.12 -17.35 9.17
N SER A 121 30.00 -16.68 8.44
CA SER A 121 31.44 -16.80 8.64
C SER A 121 31.74 -16.22 10.03
N ARG A 122 31.55 -17.05 11.06
CA ARG A 122 32.05 -16.89 12.42
C ARG A 122 32.98 -18.04 12.74
#